data_AF-A0A6I4V119-F1
#
_entry.id   AF-A0A6I4V119-F1
#
_cell.length_a   1.000
_cell.length_b   1.000
_cell.length_c   1.000
_cell.angle_alpha   90.00
_cell.angle_beta   90.00
_cell.angle_gamma   90.00
#
_symmetry.space_group_name_H-M   'P 1'
#
loop_
_entity.id
_entity.type
_entity.pdbx_description
1 polymer ?
#
loop_
_entity_poly.entity_id
_entity_poly.type
_entity_poly.pdbx_seq_one_letter_code
_entity_poly.pdbx_strand_id
1 'polypeptide(L)'
;MLAGIGVGGALIGAVALIAWIVILVWLAERILRYIGIRTSWGPLDPRNVLITFALLTGVIHLANYLLDQIDSSMGGTDGGVPLTFPGAFLIGSVAMAVGVAAVRWRWKQNDRK
;
A
#
# COMPACT_ATOMS: atom_id res chain seq x y z
N MET A 1 15.61 -22.26 2.58
CA MET A 1 14.31 -22.76 3.09
C MET A 1 13.18 -22.32 2.16
N LEU A 2 13.07 -22.91 0.96
CA LEU A 2 11.96 -22.67 0.01
C LEU A 2 11.22 -23.98 -0.37
N ALA A 3 11.43 -25.05 0.38
CA ALA A 3 10.99 -26.40 0.03
C ALA A 3 9.63 -26.82 0.64
N GLY A 4 8.74 -25.87 0.98
CA GLY A 4 7.51 -26.17 1.72
C GLY A 4 6.23 -25.50 1.22
N ILE A 5 6.28 -24.63 0.22
CA ILE A 5 5.06 -24.01 -0.32
C ILE A 5 4.60 -24.85 -1.52
N GLY A 6 3.61 -25.71 -1.30
CA GLY A 6 2.95 -26.42 -2.41
C GLY A 6 2.42 -25.42 -3.45
N VAL A 7 2.32 -25.85 -4.72
CA VAL A 7 1.89 -24.99 -5.84
C VAL A 7 0.61 -24.19 -5.52
N GLY A 8 -0.34 -24.80 -4.79
CA GLY A 8 -1.55 -24.12 -4.32
C GLY A 8 -1.28 -22.93 -3.39
N GLY A 9 -0.36 -23.06 -2.43
CA GLY A 9 0.03 -21.96 -1.54
C GLY A 9 0.75 -20.83 -2.28
N ALA A 10 1.57 -21.17 -3.27
CA ALA A 10 2.26 -20.19 -4.10
C ALA A 10 1.27 -19.37 -4.95
N LEU A 11 0.26 -20.03 -5.51
CA LEU A 11 -0.81 -19.35 -6.27
C LEU A 11 -1.64 -18.43 -5.39
N ILE A 12 -2.03 -18.86 -4.18
CA ILE A 12 -2.76 -18.02 -3.23
C ILE A 12 -1.92 -16.80 -2.84
N GLY A 13 -0.64 -16.99 -2.53
CA GLY A 13 0.29 -15.90 -2.22
C GLY A 13 0.42 -14.90 -3.37
N ALA A 14 0.51 -15.38 -4.61
CA ALA A 14 0.57 -14.53 -5.80
C ALA A 14 -0.71 -13.72 -5.99
N VAL A 15 -1.89 -14.33 -5.85
CA VAL A 15 -3.19 -13.64 -5.96
C VAL A 15 -3.33 -12.58 -4.86
N ALA A 16 -2.96 -12.91 -3.62
CA ALA A 16 -2.99 -11.97 -2.51
C ALA A 16 -2.06 -10.77 -2.75
N LEU A 17 -0.86 -11.02 -3.32
CA LEU A 17 0.09 -9.96 -3.66
C LEU A 17 -0.42 -9.06 -4.80
N ILE A 18 -1.06 -9.63 -5.81
CA ILE A 18 -1.70 -8.85 -6.87
C ILE A 18 -2.83 -7.99 -6.29
N ALA A 19 -3.71 -8.57 -5.47
CA ALA A 19 -4.79 -7.85 -4.82
C ALA A 19 -4.24 -6.70 -3.95
N TRP A 20 -3.18 -6.97 -3.17
CA TRP A 20 -2.47 -5.97 -2.38
C TRP A 20 -1.99 -4.77 -3.22
N ILE A 21 -1.30 -5.04 -4.34
CA ILE A 21 -0.81 -3.98 -5.24
C ILE A 21 -1.96 -3.17 -5.82
N VAL A 22 -3.03 -3.84 -6.28
CA VAL A 22 -4.21 -3.16 -6.84
C VAL A 22 -4.86 -2.24 -5.81
N ILE A 23 -5.00 -2.71 -4.57
CA ILE A 23 -5.55 -1.90 -3.46
C ILE A 23 -4.66 -0.68 -3.19
N LEU A 24 -3.34 -0.86 -3.10
CA LEU A 24 -2.42 0.26 -2.86
C LEU A 24 -2.48 1.31 -3.98
N VAL A 25 -2.48 0.88 -5.25
CA VAL A 25 -2.58 1.79 -6.40
C VAL A 25 -3.91 2.54 -6.38
N TRP A 26 -5.00 1.86 -6.07
CA TRP A 26 -6.32 2.47 -5.96
C TRP A 26 -6.37 3.52 -4.84
N LEU A 27 -5.84 3.20 -3.66
CA LEU A 27 -5.79 4.13 -2.53
C LEU A 27 -4.88 5.33 -2.82
N ALA A 28 -3.71 5.10 -3.41
CA ALA A 28 -2.78 6.13 -3.82
C ALA A 28 -3.41 7.10 -4.84
N GLU A 29 -4.12 6.57 -5.85
CA GLU A 29 -4.83 7.41 -6.83
C GLU A 29 -5.89 8.28 -6.15
N ARG A 30 -6.61 7.75 -5.15
CA ARG A 30 -7.63 8.51 -4.41
C ARG A 30 -7.03 9.64 -3.59
N ILE A 31 -5.94 9.37 -2.87
CA ILE A 31 -5.24 10.35 -2.04
C ILE A 31 -4.59 11.44 -2.91
N LEU A 32 -3.87 11.06 -3.97
CA LEU A 32 -3.25 12.01 -4.91
C LEU A 32 -4.26 12.98 -5.53
N ARG A 33 -5.43 12.46 -5.93
CA ARG A 33 -6.52 13.27 -6.47
C ARG A 33 -7.10 14.19 -5.41
N TYR A 34 -7.33 13.68 -4.19
CA TYR A 34 -7.88 14.47 -3.10
C TYR A 34 -6.96 15.65 -2.74
N ILE A 35 -5.66 15.39 -2.59
CA ILE A 35 -4.66 16.43 -2.32
C ILE A 35 -4.60 17.39 -3.51
N GLY A 36 -4.47 16.88 -4.73
CA GLY A 36 -4.37 17.71 -5.94
C GLY A 36 -5.55 18.66 -6.15
N ILE A 37 -6.77 18.25 -5.81
CA ILE A 37 -7.96 19.12 -5.86
C ILE A 37 -7.87 20.23 -4.80
N ARG A 38 -7.29 19.96 -3.63
CA ARG A 38 -7.23 20.90 -2.50
C ARG A 38 -6.03 21.86 -2.57
N THR A 39 -4.93 21.43 -3.20
CA THR A 39 -3.67 22.19 -3.25
C THR A 39 -3.31 22.70 -4.65
N SER A 40 -4.09 22.33 -5.68
CA SER A 40 -3.79 22.60 -7.09
C SER A 40 -2.46 22.00 -7.57
N TRP A 41 -1.89 21.04 -6.83
CA TRP A 41 -0.65 20.38 -7.21
C TRP A 41 -0.87 19.39 -8.36
N GLY A 42 0.11 19.36 -9.26
CA GLY A 42 0.10 18.45 -10.40
C GLY A 42 0.22 16.97 -10.00
N PRO A 43 -0.08 16.06 -10.94
CA PRO A 43 -0.02 14.62 -10.71
C PRO A 43 1.37 14.08 -10.38
N LEU A 44 2.42 14.71 -10.91
CA LEU A 44 3.83 14.36 -10.67
C LEU A 44 4.54 15.39 -9.79
N ASP A 45 3.80 16.26 -9.10
CA ASP A 45 4.42 17.21 -8.17
C ASP A 45 5.07 16.41 -7.03
N PRO A 46 6.39 16.58 -6.78
CA PRO A 46 7.10 15.83 -5.75
C PRO A 46 6.47 16.01 -4.36
N ARG A 47 5.87 17.16 -4.06
CA ARG A 47 5.20 17.40 -2.78
C ARG A 47 3.94 16.53 -2.63
N ASN A 48 3.16 16.42 -3.70
CA ASN A 48 1.95 15.60 -3.73
C ASN A 48 2.28 14.11 -3.60
N VAL A 49 3.31 13.67 -4.34
CA VAL A 49 3.82 12.29 -4.31
C VAL A 49 4.35 11.93 -2.93
N LEU A 50 5.21 12.78 -2.34
CA LEU A 50 5.81 12.53 -1.02
C LEU A 50 4.76 12.50 0.10
N ILE A 51 3.78 13.41 0.09
CA ILE A 51 2.72 13.41 1.11
C ILE A 51 1.83 12.18 0.96
N THR A 52 1.47 11.80 -0.27
CA THR A 52 0.71 10.57 -0.51
C THR A 52 1.46 9.35 -0.01
N PHE A 53 2.76 9.26 -0.32
CA PHE A 53 3.63 8.19 0.17
C PHE A 53 3.66 8.14 1.69
N ALA A 54 3.93 9.27 2.35
CA ALA A 54 3.98 9.36 3.81
C ALA A 54 2.65 9.00 4.47
N LEU A 55 1.51 9.42 3.90
CA LEU A 55 0.18 9.07 4.41
C LEU A 55 -0.09 7.57 4.29
N LEU A 56 0.22 6.95 3.15
CA LEU A 56 0.03 5.51 2.97
C LEU A 56 0.90 4.70 3.92
N THR A 57 2.19 5.04 3.99
CA THR A 57 3.12 4.38 4.91
C THR A 57 2.66 4.56 6.36
N GLY A 58 2.26 5.78 6.75
CA GLY A 58 1.78 6.08 8.10
C GLY A 58 0.50 5.32 8.47
N VAL A 59 -0.47 5.25 7.55
CA VAL A 59 -1.72 4.49 7.77
C VAL A 59 -1.46 3.00 7.92
N ILE A 60 -0.55 2.42 7.13
CA ILE A 60 -0.19 1.00 7.24
C ILE A 60 0.45 0.71 8.61
N HIS A 61 1.39 1.55 9.04
CA HIS A 61 2.04 1.38 10.36
C HIS A 61 1.04 1.59 11.51
N LEU A 62 0.14 2.56 11.38
CA LEU A 62 -0.91 2.79 12.37
C LEU A 62 -1.88 1.60 12.43
N ALA A 63 -2.29 1.05 11.29
CA ALA A 63 -3.15 -0.12 11.24
C ALA A 63 -2.48 -1.34 11.89
N ASN A 64 -1.18 -1.58 11.61
CA ASN A 64 -0.43 -2.65 12.26
C ASN A 64 -0.36 -2.44 13.77
N TYR A 65 -0.03 -1.24 14.23
CA TYR A 65 0.00 -0.92 15.66
C TYR A 65 -1.36 -1.14 16.33
N LEU A 66 -2.46 -0.78 15.66
CA LEU A 66 -3.82 -1.00 16.19
C LEU A 66 -4.17 -2.50 16.25
N LEU A 67 -3.76 -3.28 15.26
CA LEU A 67 -3.95 -4.73 15.27
C LEU A 67 -3.18 -5.38 16.42
N ASP A 68 -1.93 -4.97 16.66
CA ASP A 68 -1.11 -5.45 17.77
C ASP A 68 -1.76 -5.11 19.13
N GLN A 69 -2.35 -3.92 19.26
CA GLN A 69 -3.05 -3.52 20.48
C GLN A 69 -4.36 -4.30 20.70
N ILE A 70 -5.10 -4.62 19.63
CA ILE A 70 -6.28 -5.46 19.71
C ILE A 70 -5.89 -6.88 20.15
N ASP A 71 -4.87 -7.47 19.54
CA ASP A 71 -4.38 -8.82 19.87
C ASP A 71 -3.89 -8.89 21.33
N SER A 72 -3.16 -7.86 21.77
CA SER A 72 -2.73 -7.72 23.16
C SER A 72 -3.89 -7.59 24.15
N SER A 73 -4.98 -6.93 23.75
CA SER A 73 -6.17 -6.74 24.59
C SER A 73 -7.08 -7.98 24.67
N MET A 74 -7.01 -8.87 23.67
CA MET A 74 -7.83 -10.09 23.60
C MET A 74 -7.20 -11.29 24.33
N GLY A 75 -6.07 -11.08 25.01
CA GLY A 75 -5.42 -12.11 25.81
C GLY A 75 -4.71 -13.15 24.96
N GLY A 76 -3.66 -12.71 24.25
CA GLY A 76 -2.57 -13.54 23.70
C GLY A 76 -2.96 -14.95 23.28
N THR A 77 -3.63 -15.10 22.14
CA THR A 77 -3.75 -16.42 21.51
C THR A 77 -2.35 -16.91 21.10
N ASP A 78 -1.92 -18.04 21.69
CA ASP A 78 -0.65 -18.79 21.47
C ASP A 78 -0.40 -19.28 20.02
N GLY A 79 -1.03 -18.66 19.02
CA GLY A 79 -0.88 -18.96 17.60
C GLY A 79 -0.69 -17.73 16.71
N GLY A 80 -0.42 -16.55 17.30
CA GLY A 80 -0.14 -15.33 16.55
C GLY A 80 1.05 -15.52 15.63
N VAL A 81 0.78 -15.80 14.35
CA VAL A 81 1.82 -15.73 13.31
C VAL A 81 2.30 -14.29 13.31
N PRO A 82 3.57 -14.01 13.66
CA PRO A 82 4.06 -12.64 13.63
C PRO A 82 3.95 -12.15 12.19
N LEU A 83 3.01 -11.23 11.94
CA LEU A 83 2.81 -10.56 10.66
C LEU A 83 3.93 -9.53 10.45
N THR A 84 5.19 -9.96 10.61
CA THR A 84 6.35 -9.13 10.32
C THR A 84 6.57 -9.16 8.82
N PHE A 85 5.71 -8.46 8.07
CA PHE A 85 6.01 -8.16 6.68
C PHE A 85 7.31 -7.35 6.63
N PRO A 86 8.29 -7.72 5.78
CA PRO A 86 9.55 -6.98 5.70
C PRO A 86 9.27 -5.50 5.42
N GLY A 87 9.74 -4.61 6.31
CA GLY A 87 9.48 -3.17 6.18
C GLY A 87 9.91 -2.62 4.81
N ALA A 88 11.01 -3.15 4.25
CA ALA A 88 11.48 -2.81 2.90
C ALA A 88 10.47 -3.19 1.79
N PHE A 89 9.77 -4.31 1.91
CA PHE A 89 8.73 -4.72 0.96
C PHE A 89 7.51 -3.79 1.02
N LEU A 90 7.09 -3.40 2.22
CA LEU A 90 5.99 -2.43 2.40
C LEU A 90 6.36 -1.06 1.82
N ILE A 91 7.54 -0.55 2.16
CA ILE A 91 8.05 0.73 1.65
C ILE A 91 8.15 0.69 0.12
N GLY A 92 8.75 -0.38 -0.44
CA GLY A 92 8.91 -0.54 -1.88
C GLY A 92 7.57 -0.67 -2.63
N SER A 93 6.62 -1.45 -2.10
CA SER A 93 5.31 -1.63 -2.71
C SER A 93 4.47 -0.35 -2.68
N VAL A 94 4.53 0.43 -1.59
CA VAL A 94 3.89 1.76 -1.51
C VAL A 94 4.53 2.73 -2.49
N ALA A 95 5.86 2.79 -2.57
CA ALA A 95 6.56 3.67 -3.52
C ALA A 95 6.17 3.37 -4.97
N MET A 96 6.16 2.09 -5.36
CA MET A 96 5.72 1.65 -6.68
C MET A 96 4.25 2.01 -6.93
N ALA A 97 3.36 1.76 -5.97
CA ALA A 97 1.93 2.06 -6.11
C ALA A 97 1.65 3.55 -6.31
N VAL A 98 2.32 4.42 -5.53
CA VAL A 98 2.19 5.88 -5.68
C VAL A 98 2.73 6.33 -7.04
N GLY A 99 3.88 5.81 -7.47
CA GLY A 99 4.44 6.12 -8.79
C GLY A 99 3.50 5.74 -9.94
N VAL A 100 2.97 4.51 -9.90
CA VAL A 100 1.99 4.02 -10.91
C VAL A 100 0.73 4.88 -10.89
N ALA A 101 0.19 5.21 -9.71
CA ALA A 101 -1.00 6.05 -9.58
C ALA A 101 -0.78 7.46 -10.16
N ALA A 102 0.38 8.06 -9.92
CA ALA A 102 0.75 9.38 -10.43
C ALA A 102 0.85 9.38 -11.98
N VAL A 103 1.50 8.38 -12.57
CA VAL A 103 1.60 8.22 -14.03
C VAL A 103 0.21 7.99 -14.65
N ARG A 104 -0.59 7.10 -14.06
CA ARG A 104 -1.94 6.80 -14.54
C ARG A 104 -2.86 8.03 -14.49
N TRP A 105 -2.72 8.86 -13.46
CA TRP A 105 -3.48 10.11 -13.39
C TRP A 105 -3.02 11.11 -14.47
N ARG A 106 -1.71 11.23 -14.72
CA ARG A 106 -1.19 12.06 -15.81
C ARG A 106 -1.75 11.65 -17.17
N TRP A 107 -1.77 10.36 -17.49
CA TRP A 107 -2.35 9.87 -18.75
C TRP A 107 -3.83 10.22 -18.86
N LYS A 108 -4.62 9.99 -17.80
CA LYS A 108 -6.03 10.39 -17.76
C LYS A 108 -6.25 11.91 -17.95
N GLN A 109 -5.27 12.76 -17.65
CA GLN A 109 -5.36 14.20 -17.93
C GLN A 109 -5.05 14.51 -19.39
N ASN A 110 -4.11 13.80 -19.99
CA ASN A 110 -3.75 13.98 -21.41
C ASN A 110 -4.88 13.52 -22.33
N ASP A 111 -5.57 12.42 -22.01
CA ASP A 111 -6.69 11.89 -22.81
C ASP A 111 -7.95 12.78 -22.77
N ARG A 112 -8.00 13.75 -21.85
CA ARG A 112 -9.14 14.67 -21.64
C ARG A 112 -8.94 16.03 -22.28
N LYS A 113 -7.80 16.27 -22.93
CA LYS A 113 -7.48 17.49 -23.68
C LYS A 113 -7.63 17.24 -25.16
#